data_AF-A0A834Q618-F1
#
_entry.id   AF-A0A834Q618-F1
#
_cell.length_a   1.000
_cell.length_b   1.000
_cell.length_c   1.000
_cell.angle_alpha   90.00
_cell.angle_beta   90.00
_cell.angle_gamma   90.00
#
_symmetry.space_group_name_H-M   'P 1'
#
loop_
_entity.id
_entity.type
_entity.pdbx_description
1 polymer ?
#
loop_
_entity_poly.entity_id
_entity_poly.type
_entity_poly.pdbx_seq_one_letter_code
_entity_poly.pdbx_strand_id
1 'polypeptide(L)'
;MLVQIWGSYSYTEVANNVQKEETVLNIQFVLLDCSHLKFSLVQHCNEWQNKFTTLLKEMAAGRLLELHTYLKENAEKISRLPQTLEELGVSLQLMDTLQHDLPNVESQIPPIHEQFTILEKYEVPVPDDVLEMLDSLNGEWVAFQQTLMESEQMLKKHKEKFKTGLIHSADDFKKKAHNLLEDFSFKGPFTSSVGYVVALEQIAQLRAMLMAMREEENTLRSNLGIFKIEQPASKDLQNLEKVSC
;
A
#
# COMPACT_ATOMS: atom_id res chain seq x y z
N MET A 1 -0.86 22.97 -16.93
CA MET A 1 -1.98 23.28 -16.01
C MET A 1 -2.44 24.73 -16.06
N LEU A 2 -1.55 25.72 -16.24
CA LEU A 2 -1.93 27.14 -16.41
C LEU A 2 -2.90 27.43 -17.58
N VAL A 3 -2.97 26.57 -18.59
CA VAL A 3 -3.82 26.76 -19.78
C VAL A 3 -5.32 26.52 -19.50
N GLN A 4 -5.69 25.70 -18.51
CA GLN A 4 -7.11 25.47 -18.18
C GLN A 4 -7.70 26.58 -17.29
N ILE A 5 -6.88 27.22 -16.46
CA ILE A 5 -7.30 28.36 -15.64
C ILE A 5 -7.51 29.62 -16.50
N TRP A 6 -6.78 29.75 -17.61
CA TRP A 6 -6.90 30.88 -18.54
C TRP A 6 -8.18 30.86 -19.38
N GLY A 7 -8.74 29.67 -19.66
CA GLY A 7 -9.96 29.54 -20.46
C GLY A 7 -11.19 30.15 -19.77
N SER A 8 -11.42 29.85 -18.49
CA SER A 8 -12.62 30.32 -17.78
C SER A 8 -12.58 31.83 -17.45
N TYR A 9 -11.39 32.39 -17.21
CA TYR A 9 -11.20 33.84 -17.12
C TYR A 9 -11.48 34.53 -18.46
N SER A 10 -11.06 33.91 -19.57
CA SER A 10 -11.29 34.44 -20.91
C SER A 10 -12.77 34.51 -21.26
N TYR A 11 -13.59 33.49 -20.93
CA TYR A 11 -15.01 33.52 -21.28
C TYR A 11 -15.82 34.59 -20.52
N THR A 12 -15.56 34.81 -19.23
CA THR A 12 -16.21 35.89 -18.48
C THR A 12 -15.79 37.27 -19.03
N GLU A 13 -14.52 37.44 -19.37
CA GLU A 13 -14.00 38.68 -19.95
C GLU A 13 -14.57 38.94 -21.36
N VAL A 14 -14.64 37.91 -22.21
CA VAL A 14 -15.25 37.96 -23.54
C VAL A 14 -16.74 38.29 -23.44
N ALA A 15 -17.48 37.65 -22.53
CA ALA A 15 -18.89 37.95 -22.30
C ALA A 15 -19.11 39.41 -21.86
N ASN A 16 -18.27 39.91 -20.94
CA ASN A 16 -18.31 41.30 -20.50
C ASN A 16 -17.96 42.28 -21.63
N ASN A 17 -16.99 41.96 -22.48
CA ASN A 17 -16.62 42.80 -23.62
C ASN A 17 -17.74 42.85 -24.66
N VAL A 18 -18.35 41.71 -24.99
CA VAL A 18 -19.52 41.65 -25.87
C VAL A 18 -20.65 42.51 -25.33
N GLN A 19 -20.90 42.48 -24.01
CA GLN A 19 -21.96 43.31 -23.41
C GLN A 19 -21.67 44.81 -23.50
N LYS A 20 -20.40 45.25 -23.44
CA LYS A 20 -19.98 46.65 -23.52
C LYS A 20 -20.11 47.26 -24.92
N GLU A 21 -20.10 46.45 -25.97
CA GLU A 21 -20.26 46.92 -27.36
C GLU A 21 -21.63 47.58 -27.58
N GLU A 22 -21.72 48.51 -28.54
CA GLU A 22 -22.99 49.16 -28.86
C GLU A 22 -24.02 48.15 -29.41
N THR A 23 -25.21 48.14 -28.80
CA THR A 23 -26.29 47.21 -29.17
C THR A 23 -26.98 47.63 -30.46
N VAL A 24 -27.11 48.93 -30.69
CA VAL A 24 -27.81 49.49 -31.84
C VAL A 24 -26.93 50.54 -32.48
N LEU A 25 -26.68 50.40 -33.78
CA LEU A 25 -25.79 51.26 -34.56
C LEU A 25 -26.58 51.90 -35.70
N ASN A 26 -26.41 53.21 -35.88
CA ASN A 26 -26.94 53.92 -37.04
C ASN A 26 -25.86 54.06 -38.10
N ILE A 27 -26.03 53.38 -39.23
CA ILE A 27 -25.12 53.44 -40.37
C ILE A 27 -25.84 54.14 -41.52
N GLN A 28 -25.57 55.44 -41.69
CA GLN A 28 -26.23 56.31 -42.65
C GLN A 28 -27.77 56.31 -42.52
N PHE A 29 -28.46 55.54 -43.36
CA PHE A 29 -29.91 55.40 -43.39
C PHE A 29 -30.40 54.03 -42.91
N VAL A 30 -29.51 53.19 -42.39
CA VAL A 30 -29.81 51.84 -41.89
C VAL A 30 -29.57 51.75 -40.38
N LEU A 31 -30.55 51.22 -39.65
CA LEU A 31 -30.44 50.87 -38.24
C LEU A 31 -30.02 49.40 -38.14
N LEU A 32 -28.87 49.14 -37.53
CA LEU A 32 -28.37 47.80 -37.26
C LEU A 32 -28.64 47.46 -35.78
N ASP A 33 -29.40 46.41 -35.53
CA ASP A 33 -29.65 45.88 -34.19
C ASP A 33 -28.82 44.59 -33.97
N CYS A 34 -27.82 44.69 -33.10
CA CYS A 34 -26.93 43.60 -32.73
C CYS A 34 -27.40 42.82 -31.48
N SER A 35 -28.60 43.10 -30.94
CA SER A 35 -29.12 42.47 -29.72
C SER A 35 -29.09 40.94 -29.78
N HIS A 36 -29.56 40.36 -30.89
CA HIS A 36 -29.58 38.91 -31.08
C HIS A 36 -28.18 38.30 -31.12
N LEU A 37 -27.23 38.98 -31.76
CA LEU A 37 -25.84 38.52 -31.83
C LEU A 37 -25.18 38.59 -30.45
N LYS A 38 -25.32 39.70 -29.73
CA LYS A 38 -24.81 39.88 -28.36
C LYS A 38 -25.36 38.81 -27.43
N PHE A 39 -26.67 38.56 -27.49
CA PHE A 39 -27.32 37.53 -26.70
C PHE A 39 -26.75 36.13 -27.02
N SER A 40 -26.64 35.76 -28.29
CA SER A 40 -26.11 34.45 -28.70
C SER A 40 -24.66 34.24 -28.25
N LEU A 41 -23.81 35.28 -28.34
CA LEU A 41 -22.41 35.21 -27.93
C LEU A 41 -22.27 35.04 -26.41
N VAL A 42 -23.03 35.81 -25.62
CA VAL A 42 -23.04 35.67 -24.15
C VAL A 42 -23.57 34.30 -23.74
N GLN A 43 -24.63 33.81 -24.39
CA GLN A 43 -25.16 32.46 -24.17
C GLN A 43 -24.09 31.38 -24.40
N HIS A 44 -23.36 31.44 -25.51
CA HIS A 44 -22.27 30.50 -25.78
C HIS A 44 -21.15 30.59 -24.73
N CYS A 45 -20.76 31.79 -24.30
CA CYS A 45 -19.74 31.94 -23.26
C CYS A 45 -20.18 31.27 -21.95
N ASN A 46 -21.44 31.48 -21.54
CA ASN A 46 -22.01 30.85 -20.35
C ASN A 46 -22.10 29.33 -20.50
N GLU A 47 -22.51 28.83 -21.67
CA GLU A 47 -22.60 27.39 -21.94
C GLU A 47 -21.22 26.71 -21.82
N TRP A 48 -20.18 27.32 -22.41
CA TRP A 48 -18.82 26.80 -22.31
C TRP A 48 -18.27 26.87 -20.88
N GLN A 49 -18.48 28.00 -20.20
CA GLN A 49 -18.11 28.14 -18.80
C GLN A 49 -18.75 27.04 -17.93
N ASN A 50 -20.06 26.82 -18.06
CA ASN A 50 -20.78 25.78 -17.34
C ASN A 50 -20.24 24.38 -17.64
N LYS A 51 -19.91 24.08 -18.90
CA LYS A 51 -19.31 22.79 -19.28
C LYS A 51 -17.93 22.60 -18.63
N PHE A 52 -17.08 23.62 -18.66
CA PHE A 52 -15.75 23.54 -18.06
C PHE A 52 -15.78 23.43 -16.55
N THR A 53 -16.65 24.20 -15.87
CA THR A 53 -16.79 24.12 -14.41
C THR A 53 -17.41 22.81 -13.96
N THR A 54 -18.37 22.27 -14.73
CA THR A 54 -18.93 20.93 -14.47
C THR A 54 -17.87 19.86 -14.60
N LEU A 55 -17.06 19.88 -15.66
CA LEU A 55 -15.96 18.95 -15.85
C LEU A 55 -14.91 19.08 -14.74
N LEU A 56 -14.57 20.30 -14.36
CA LEU A 56 -13.64 20.56 -13.26
C LEU A 56 -14.14 19.97 -11.94
N LYS A 57 -15.44 20.14 -11.64
CA LYS A 57 -16.10 19.56 -10.47
C LYS A 57 -16.00 18.04 -10.47
N GLU A 58 -16.34 17.39 -11.57
CA GLU A 58 -16.28 15.93 -11.69
C GLU A 58 -14.85 15.40 -11.51
N MET A 59 -13.86 16.06 -12.13
CA MET A 59 -12.46 15.70 -11.99
C MET A 59 -11.93 15.91 -10.56
N ALA A 60 -12.27 17.04 -9.93
CA ALA A 60 -11.82 17.36 -8.57
C ALA A 60 -12.44 16.40 -7.54
N ALA A 61 -13.74 16.14 -7.64
CA ALA A 61 -14.44 15.19 -6.77
C ALA A 61 -13.92 13.76 -6.96
N GLY A 62 -13.66 13.33 -8.20
CA GLY A 62 -13.06 12.03 -8.49
C GLY A 62 -11.69 11.86 -7.86
N ARG A 63 -10.80 12.85 -8.04
CA ARG A 63 -9.45 12.83 -7.44
C ARG A 63 -9.48 12.84 -5.93
N LEU A 64 -10.38 13.64 -5.33
CA LEU A 64 -10.57 13.67 -3.89
C LEU A 64 -10.98 12.29 -3.39
N LEU A 65 -11.99 11.66 -3.99
CA LEU A 65 -12.44 10.33 -3.61
C LEU A 65 -11.34 9.25 -3.76
N GLU A 66 -10.60 9.28 -4.87
CA GLU A 66 -9.48 8.38 -5.10
C GLU A 66 -8.41 8.51 -4.02
N LEU A 67 -8.06 9.75 -3.64
CA LEU A 67 -7.09 10.04 -2.61
C LEU A 67 -7.55 9.56 -1.24
N HIS A 68 -8.79 9.87 -0.83
CA HIS A 68 -9.37 9.38 0.42
C HIS A 68 -9.39 7.85 0.48
N THR A 69 -9.81 7.20 -0.60
CA THR A 69 -9.82 5.74 -0.70
C THR A 69 -8.42 5.16 -0.56
N TYR A 70 -7.43 5.75 -1.24
CA TYR A 70 -6.03 5.36 -1.14
C TYR A 70 -5.50 5.48 0.30
N LEU A 71 -5.73 6.62 0.98
CA LEU A 71 -5.27 6.82 2.35
C LEU A 71 -5.88 5.79 3.30
N LYS A 72 -7.20 5.59 3.22
CA LYS A 72 -7.94 4.67 4.09
C LYS A 72 -7.53 3.21 3.88
N GLU A 73 -7.49 2.76 2.63
CA GLU A 73 -7.13 1.37 2.32
C GLU A 73 -5.70 1.04 2.73
N ASN A 74 -4.75 1.94 2.47
CA ASN A 74 -3.35 1.71 2.79
C ASN A 74 -3.10 1.81 4.30
N ALA A 75 -3.78 2.73 5.00
CA ALA A 75 -3.77 2.78 6.47
C ALA A 75 -4.23 1.45 7.08
N GLU A 76 -5.33 0.89 6.56
CA GLU A 76 -5.87 -0.37 7.07
C GLU A 76 -4.93 -1.55 6.77
N LYS A 77 -4.42 -1.64 5.53
CA LYS A 77 -3.49 -2.71 5.10
C LYS A 77 -2.20 -2.70 5.93
N ILE A 78 -1.61 -1.53 6.16
CA ILE A 78 -0.31 -1.42 6.83
C ILE A 78 -0.41 -1.59 8.36
N SER A 79 -1.56 -1.28 8.94
CA SER A 79 -1.82 -1.45 10.38
C SER A 79 -2.04 -2.91 10.80
N ARG A 80 -2.26 -3.82 9.84
CA ARG A 80 -2.47 -5.24 10.13
C ARG A 80 -1.20 -5.87 10.70
N LEU A 81 -1.36 -6.55 11.83
CA LEU A 81 -0.28 -7.27 12.50
C LEU A 81 0.10 -8.52 11.69
N PRO A 82 1.37 -8.66 11.26
CA PRO A 82 1.80 -9.85 10.55
C PRO A 82 1.89 -11.04 11.51
N GLN A 83 1.24 -12.15 11.14
CA GLN A 83 1.24 -13.40 11.91
C GLN A 83 2.31 -14.38 11.42
N THR A 84 2.71 -14.27 10.16
CA THR A 84 3.72 -15.13 9.53
C THR A 84 4.91 -14.33 9.05
N LEU A 85 6.03 -15.02 8.80
CA LEU A 85 7.23 -14.39 8.25
C LEU A 85 7.01 -13.87 6.82
N GLU A 86 6.17 -14.56 6.05
CA GLU A 86 5.77 -14.14 4.70
C GLU A 86 4.93 -12.87 4.74
N GLU A 87 3.91 -12.82 5.59
CA GLU A 87 3.10 -11.61 5.81
C GLU A 87 3.97 -10.43 6.27
N LEU A 88 4.92 -10.67 7.18
CA LEU A 88 5.86 -9.63 7.62
C LEU A 88 6.67 -9.08 6.43
N GLY A 89 7.13 -9.95 5.52
CA GLY A 89 7.86 -9.55 4.31
C GLY A 89 7.01 -8.65 3.40
N VAL A 90 5.77 -9.05 3.14
CA VAL A 90 4.81 -8.27 2.35
C VAL A 90 4.52 -6.91 2.99
N SER A 91 4.26 -6.87 4.31
CA SER A 91 4.02 -5.62 5.04
C SER A 91 5.23 -4.68 5.04
N LEU A 92 6.45 -5.22 5.13
CA LEU A 92 7.68 -4.42 5.03
C LEU A 92 7.87 -3.82 3.63
N GLN A 93 7.57 -4.58 2.58
CA GLN A 93 7.63 -4.09 1.20
C GLN A 93 6.56 -3.01 0.95
N LEU A 94 5.35 -3.23 1.48
CA LEU A 94 4.28 -2.23 1.42
C LEU A 94 4.70 -0.95 2.15
N MET A 95 5.30 -1.05 3.35
CA MET A 95 5.81 0.11 4.09
C MET A 95 6.81 0.92 3.25
N ASP A 96 7.80 0.25 2.66
CA ASP A 96 8.84 0.91 1.83
C ASP A 96 8.23 1.61 0.62
N THR A 97 7.26 0.95 -0.04
CA THR A 97 6.52 1.54 -1.18
C THR A 97 5.75 2.79 -0.75
N LEU A 98 4.98 2.70 0.35
CA LEU A 98 4.20 3.83 0.86
C LEU A 98 5.08 5.00 1.32
N GLN A 99 6.25 4.72 1.90
CA GLN A 99 7.22 5.76 2.27
C GLN A 99 7.84 6.43 1.04
N HIS A 100 8.10 5.66 -0.03
CA HIS A 100 8.62 6.20 -1.28
C HIS A 100 7.58 7.08 -2.00
N ASP A 101 6.32 6.67 -2.02
CA ASP A 101 5.22 7.38 -2.69
C ASP A 101 4.69 8.57 -1.89
N LEU A 102 5.05 8.69 -0.60
CA LEU A 102 4.56 9.71 0.32
C LEU A 102 4.66 11.14 -0.24
N PRO A 103 5.79 11.59 -0.82
CA PRO A 103 5.90 12.94 -1.39
C PRO A 103 5.02 13.13 -2.64
N ASN A 104 4.81 12.06 -3.42
CA ASN A 104 3.93 12.11 -4.59
C ASN A 104 2.48 12.31 -4.14
N VAL A 105 2.03 11.53 -3.15
CA VAL A 105 0.67 11.65 -2.58
C VAL A 105 0.45 13.04 -1.98
N GLU A 106 1.40 13.56 -1.20
CA GLU A 106 1.33 14.91 -0.63
C GLU A 106 1.20 15.99 -1.71
N SER A 107 1.92 15.84 -2.83
CA SER A 107 1.89 16.81 -3.93
C SER A 107 0.53 16.90 -4.64
N GLN A 108 -0.36 15.93 -4.46
CA GLN A 108 -1.71 15.93 -5.05
C GLN A 108 -2.74 16.72 -4.23
N ILE A 109 -2.48 16.94 -2.93
CA ILE A 109 -3.41 17.64 -2.04
C ILE A 109 -3.62 19.11 -2.44
N PRO A 110 -2.57 19.93 -2.68
CA PRO A 110 -2.77 21.34 -3.02
C PRO A 110 -3.57 21.57 -4.31
N PRO A 111 -3.30 20.85 -5.42
CA PRO A 111 -4.11 20.97 -6.64
C PRO A 111 -5.60 20.70 -6.42
N ILE A 112 -5.97 19.76 -5.53
CA ILE A 112 -7.38 19.47 -5.24
C ILE A 112 -8.03 20.69 -4.56
N HIS A 113 -7.40 21.26 -3.52
CA HIS A 113 -7.91 22.47 -2.86
C HIS A 113 -8.01 23.68 -3.81
N GLU A 114 -7.03 23.86 -4.69
CA GLU A 114 -7.07 24.92 -5.71
C GLU A 114 -8.25 24.76 -6.67
N GLN A 115 -8.54 23.53 -7.11
CA GLN A 115 -9.69 23.25 -7.97
C GLN A 115 -11.01 23.58 -7.28
N PHE A 116 -11.18 23.24 -6.01
CA PHE A 116 -12.39 23.59 -5.25
C PHE A 116 -12.50 25.09 -4.97
N THR A 117 -11.39 25.78 -4.72
CA THR A 117 -11.36 27.26 -4.62
C THR A 117 -11.86 27.92 -5.92
N ILE A 118 -11.48 27.36 -7.08
CA ILE A 118 -11.98 27.84 -8.38
C ILE A 118 -13.49 27.58 -8.50
N LEU A 119 -13.97 26.39 -8.13
CA LEU A 119 -15.39 26.07 -8.19
C LEU A 119 -16.24 27.00 -7.32
N GLU A 120 -15.76 27.30 -6.10
CA GLU A 120 -16.38 28.27 -5.19
C GLU A 120 -16.43 29.67 -5.82
N LYS A 121 -15.32 30.12 -6.41
CA LYS A 121 -15.24 31.42 -7.09
C LYS A 121 -16.26 31.58 -8.24
N TYR A 122 -16.55 30.49 -8.95
CA TYR A 122 -17.55 30.48 -10.03
C TYR A 122 -18.96 30.10 -9.54
N GLU A 123 -19.18 30.06 -8.22
CA GLU A 123 -20.46 29.72 -7.57
C GLU A 123 -21.05 28.38 -8.06
N VAL A 124 -20.18 27.42 -8.35
CA VAL A 124 -20.58 26.11 -8.83
C VAL A 124 -21.06 25.29 -7.64
N PRO A 125 -22.30 24.77 -7.65
CA PRO A 125 -22.80 23.97 -6.54
C PRO A 125 -22.03 22.65 -6.44
N VAL A 126 -21.40 22.44 -5.30
CA VAL A 126 -20.73 21.21 -4.91
C VAL A 126 -21.57 20.54 -3.81
N PRO A 127 -21.81 19.22 -3.87
CA PRO A 127 -22.50 18.50 -2.81
C PRO A 127 -21.79 18.62 -1.44
N ASP A 128 -22.57 18.72 -0.36
CA ASP A 128 -22.04 18.92 1.01
C ASP A 128 -21.11 17.77 1.45
N ASP A 129 -21.42 16.53 1.06
CA ASP A 129 -20.59 15.34 1.35
C ASP A 129 -19.18 15.44 0.74
N VAL A 130 -19.06 16.05 -0.44
CA VAL A 130 -17.77 16.28 -1.09
C VAL A 130 -16.98 17.39 -0.38
N LEU A 131 -17.67 18.42 0.12
CA LEU A 131 -17.03 19.50 0.88
C LEU A 131 -16.55 19.01 2.26
N GLU A 132 -17.35 18.21 2.96
CA GLU A 132 -16.94 17.56 4.22
C GLU A 132 -15.71 16.68 4.02
N MET A 133 -15.69 15.91 2.92
CA MET A 133 -14.54 15.10 2.53
C MET A 133 -13.30 15.99 2.31
N LEU A 134 -13.42 17.09 1.56
CA LEU A 134 -12.33 18.03 1.33
C LEU A 134 -11.79 18.65 2.62
N ASP A 135 -12.67 19.03 3.55
CA ASP A 135 -12.29 19.62 4.84
C ASP A 135 -11.53 18.61 5.71
N SER A 136 -11.93 17.34 5.67
CA SER A 136 -11.29 16.27 6.43
C SER A 136 -9.95 15.81 5.84
N LEU A 137 -9.67 16.07 4.56
CA LEU A 137 -8.52 15.55 3.81
C LEU A 137 -7.18 15.80 4.50
N ASN A 138 -6.93 17.04 4.95
CA ASN A 138 -5.66 17.38 5.61
C ASN A 138 -5.51 16.64 6.95
N GLY A 139 -6.61 16.46 7.68
CA GLY A 139 -6.64 15.69 8.93
C GLY A 139 -6.37 14.20 8.67
N GLU A 140 -7.00 13.63 7.64
CA GLU A 140 -6.76 12.24 7.22
C GLU A 140 -5.34 12.01 6.74
N TRP A 141 -4.74 12.98 6.03
CA TRP A 141 -3.34 12.91 5.62
C TRP A 141 -2.39 12.83 6.83
N VAL A 142 -2.59 13.70 7.83
CA VAL A 142 -1.80 13.67 9.06
C VAL A 142 -2.02 12.36 9.82
N ALA A 143 -3.26 11.87 9.90
CA ALA A 143 -3.57 10.59 10.53
C ALA A 143 -2.92 9.41 9.79
N PHE A 144 -2.86 9.46 8.46
CA PHE A 144 -2.18 8.47 7.63
C PHE A 144 -0.66 8.46 7.89
N GLN A 145 -0.02 9.64 7.94
CA GLN A 145 1.40 9.75 8.29
C GLN A 145 1.69 9.18 9.68
N GLN A 146 0.84 9.47 10.66
CA GLN A 146 0.96 8.92 12.01
C GLN A 146 0.81 7.39 12.01
N THR A 147 -0.16 6.87 11.25
CA THR A 147 -0.38 5.42 11.08
C THR A 147 0.84 4.73 10.46
N LEU A 148 1.50 5.36 9.48
CA LEU A 148 2.75 4.85 8.91
C LEU A 148 3.88 4.79 9.95
N MET A 149 4.06 5.84 10.75
CA MET A 149 5.08 5.86 11.80
C MET A 149 4.85 4.77 12.85
N GLU A 150 3.60 4.59 13.29
CA GLU A 150 3.23 3.56 14.27
C GLU A 150 3.42 2.15 13.69
N SER A 151 2.98 1.95 12.46
CA SER A 151 3.12 0.67 11.75
C SER A 151 4.59 0.34 11.50
N GLU A 152 5.45 1.32 11.21
CA GLU A 152 6.88 1.09 11.03
C GLU A 152 7.53 0.60 12.33
N GLN A 153 7.18 1.20 13.47
CA GLN A 153 7.65 0.74 14.77
C GLN A 153 7.12 -0.66 15.11
N MET A 154 5.86 -0.95 14.78
CA MET A 154 5.25 -2.26 14.96
C MET A 154 5.97 -3.32 14.12
N LEU A 155 6.20 -3.06 12.83
CA LEU A 155 6.92 -3.96 11.93
C LEU A 155 8.36 -4.19 12.37
N LYS A 156 9.08 -3.14 12.83
CA LYS A 156 10.42 -3.28 13.42
C LYS A 156 10.43 -4.22 14.64
N LYS A 157 9.47 -4.05 15.55
CA LYS A 157 9.34 -4.93 16.74
C LYS A 157 9.03 -6.38 16.35
N HIS A 158 8.11 -6.59 15.40
CA HIS A 158 7.77 -7.93 14.93
C HIS A 158 8.96 -8.59 14.22
N LYS A 159 9.69 -7.84 13.39
CA LYS A 159 10.90 -8.30 12.72
C LYS A 159 11.95 -8.82 13.71
N GLU A 160 12.23 -8.07 14.78
CA GLU A 160 13.17 -8.53 15.82
C GLU A 160 12.62 -9.72 16.60
N LYS A 161 11.32 -9.75 16.95
CA LYS A 161 10.70 -10.91 17.61
C LYS A 161 10.82 -12.19 16.77
N PHE A 162 10.51 -12.13 15.48
CA PHE A 162 10.65 -13.27 14.56
C PHE A 162 12.10 -13.73 14.48
N LYS A 163 13.04 -12.79 14.33
CA LYS A 163 14.47 -13.10 14.31
C LYS A 163 14.93 -13.80 15.59
N THR A 164 14.59 -13.28 16.77
CA THR A 164 14.93 -13.92 18.05
C THR A 164 14.26 -15.29 18.20
N GLY A 165 13.00 -15.42 17.80
CA GLY A 165 12.27 -16.69 17.82
C GLY A 165 12.91 -17.76 16.93
N LEU A 166 13.35 -17.38 15.72
CA LEU A 166 14.05 -18.29 14.81
C LEU A 166 15.43 -18.70 15.33
N ILE A 167 16.18 -17.77 15.94
CA ILE A 167 17.47 -18.10 16.57
C ILE A 167 17.26 -19.10 17.72
N HIS A 168 16.25 -18.87 18.56
CA HIS A 168 15.92 -19.79 19.65
C HIS A 168 15.52 -21.17 19.14
N SER A 169 14.65 -21.21 18.12
CA SER A 169 14.25 -22.46 17.46
C SER A 169 15.45 -23.17 16.83
N ALA A 170 16.45 -22.46 16.32
CA ALA A 170 17.68 -23.03 15.80
C ALA A 170 18.54 -23.68 16.88
N ASP A 171 18.66 -23.04 18.04
CA ASP A 171 19.41 -23.59 19.16
C ASP A 171 18.70 -24.78 19.81
N ASP A 172 17.37 -24.74 19.90
CA ASP A 172 16.58 -25.88 20.35
C ASP A 172 16.62 -27.04 19.36
N PHE A 173 16.63 -26.75 18.05
CA PHE A 173 16.84 -27.76 17.03
C PHE A 173 18.19 -28.47 17.18
N LYS A 174 19.28 -27.73 17.43
CA LYS A 174 20.60 -28.33 17.70
C LYS A 174 20.56 -29.27 18.91
N LYS A 175 19.90 -28.85 20.01
CA LYS A 175 19.73 -29.70 21.20
C LYS A 175 18.91 -30.96 20.90
N LYS A 176 17.81 -30.83 20.16
CA LYS A 176 17.00 -31.97 19.72
C LYS A 176 17.84 -32.95 18.90
N ALA A 177 18.64 -32.46 17.96
CA ALA A 177 19.49 -33.28 17.10
C ALA A 177 20.58 -34.01 17.92
N HIS A 178 21.18 -33.31 18.88
CA HIS A 178 22.16 -33.89 19.81
C HIS A 178 21.53 -34.98 20.70
N ASN A 179 20.39 -34.69 21.31
CA ASN A 179 19.67 -35.64 22.16
C ASN A 179 19.25 -36.88 21.36
N LEU A 180 18.80 -36.72 20.11
CA LEU A 180 18.48 -37.85 19.23
C LEU A 180 19.72 -38.71 18.95
N LEU A 181 20.88 -38.09 18.78
CA LEU A 181 22.15 -38.80 18.58
C LEU A 181 22.59 -39.56 19.84
N GLU A 182 22.45 -38.97 21.03
CA GLU A 182 22.71 -39.65 22.30
C GLU A 182 21.72 -40.80 22.56
N ASP A 183 20.43 -40.56 22.36
CA ASP A 183 19.38 -41.58 22.52
C ASP A 183 19.61 -42.75 21.56
N PHE A 184 19.96 -42.46 20.30
CA PHE A 184 20.33 -43.50 19.35
C PHE A 184 21.56 -44.27 19.82
N SER A 185 22.60 -43.58 20.31
CA SER A 185 23.84 -44.21 20.81
C SER A 185 23.61 -45.11 22.03
N PHE A 186 22.68 -44.75 22.92
CA PHE A 186 22.42 -45.47 24.17
C PHE A 186 21.35 -46.56 24.04
N LYS A 187 20.27 -46.29 23.30
CA LYS A 187 19.09 -47.16 23.18
C LYS A 187 19.01 -47.87 21.83
N GLY A 188 19.96 -47.63 20.93
CA GLY A 188 20.03 -48.29 19.65
C GLY A 188 20.20 -49.80 19.80
N PRO A 189 19.73 -50.59 18.82
CA PRO A 189 19.82 -52.05 18.83
C PRO A 189 21.26 -52.53 18.52
N PHE A 190 22.25 -52.07 19.30
CA PHE A 190 23.66 -52.42 19.16
C PHE A 190 24.06 -53.68 19.94
N THR A 191 23.13 -54.24 20.72
CA THR A 191 23.36 -55.41 21.55
C THR A 191 22.66 -56.63 20.97
N SER A 192 23.30 -57.80 21.08
CA SER A 192 22.82 -59.08 20.55
C SER A 192 21.57 -59.63 21.26
N SER A 193 21.03 -58.90 22.24
CA SER A 193 19.80 -59.23 22.97
C SER A 193 18.52 -58.77 22.28
N VAL A 194 18.59 -57.92 21.24
CA VAL A 194 17.43 -57.43 20.50
C VAL A 194 17.15 -58.32 19.28
N GLY A 195 15.93 -58.85 19.17
CA GLY A 195 15.51 -59.64 18.01
C GLY A 195 15.35 -58.81 16.73
N TYR A 196 15.63 -59.41 15.57
CA TYR A 196 15.70 -58.71 14.27
C TYR A 196 14.43 -57.91 13.91
N VAL A 197 13.24 -58.40 14.28
CA VAL A 197 11.96 -57.72 14.00
C VAL A 197 11.86 -56.39 14.75
N VAL A 198 12.21 -56.39 16.04
CA VAL A 198 12.17 -55.20 16.91
C VAL A 198 13.25 -54.20 16.49
N ALA A 199 14.42 -54.67 16.08
CA ALA A 199 15.48 -53.82 15.56
C ALA A 199 15.07 -53.09 14.27
N LEU A 200 14.40 -53.78 13.33
CA LEU A 200 13.90 -53.17 12.09
C LEU A 200 12.82 -52.10 12.35
N GLU A 201 11.93 -52.34 13.31
CA GLU A 201 10.90 -51.37 13.70
C GLU A 201 11.51 -50.11 14.33
N GLN A 202 12.51 -50.27 15.21
CA GLN A 202 13.24 -49.13 15.79
C GLN A 202 13.99 -48.32 14.73
N ILE A 203 14.63 -48.97 13.77
CA ILE A 203 15.30 -48.29 12.65
C ILE A 203 14.29 -47.52 11.78
N ALA A 204 13.11 -48.10 11.51
CA ALA A 204 12.07 -47.43 10.74
C ALA A 204 11.55 -46.17 11.47
N GLN A 205 11.32 -46.24 12.78
CA GLN A 205 10.91 -45.08 13.58
C GLN A 205 11.98 -43.98 13.61
N LEU A 206 13.26 -44.35 13.75
CA LEU A 206 14.38 -43.41 13.71
C LEU A 206 14.49 -42.72 12.35
N ARG A 207 14.33 -43.47 11.24
CA ARG A 207 14.32 -42.90 9.88
C ARG A 207 13.17 -41.91 9.68
N ALA A 208 11.98 -42.22 10.18
CA ALA A 208 10.84 -41.30 10.13
C ALA A 208 11.12 -40.01 10.93
N MET A 209 11.71 -40.13 12.12
CA MET A 209 12.08 -38.99 12.97
C MET A 209 13.18 -38.14 12.33
N LEU A 210 14.18 -38.77 11.68
CA LEU A 210 15.23 -38.06 10.93
C LEU A 210 14.67 -37.28 9.74
N MET A 211 13.75 -37.86 8.98
CA MET A 211 13.10 -37.14 7.88
C MET A 211 12.32 -35.92 8.37
N ALA A 212 11.55 -36.06 9.46
CA ALA A 212 10.83 -34.94 10.06
C ALA A 212 11.78 -33.83 10.55
N MET A 213 12.88 -34.19 11.22
CA MET A 213 13.88 -33.21 11.66
C MET A 213 14.56 -32.50 10.48
N ARG A 214 14.77 -33.18 9.35
CA ARG A 214 15.35 -32.58 8.16
C ARG A 214 14.42 -31.57 7.50
N GLU A 215 13.11 -31.84 7.50
CA GLU A 215 12.11 -30.89 7.02
C GLU A 215 12.08 -29.65 7.92
N GLU A 216 12.07 -29.83 9.25
CA GLU A 216 12.20 -28.73 10.23
C GLU A 216 13.47 -27.90 9.99
N GLU A 217 14.62 -28.54 9.75
CA GLU A 217 15.90 -27.86 9.42
C GLU A 217 15.80 -27.03 8.14
N ASN A 218 15.18 -27.57 7.10
CA ASN A 218 15.04 -26.89 5.81
C ASN A 218 14.20 -25.62 5.94
N THR A 219 13.06 -25.72 6.64
CA THR A 219 12.17 -24.58 6.90
C THR A 219 12.87 -23.52 7.73
N LEU A 220 13.54 -23.93 8.81
CA LEU A 220 14.26 -23.03 9.70
C LEU A 220 15.41 -22.30 8.96
N ARG A 221 16.19 -23.03 8.16
CA ARG A 221 17.27 -22.47 7.33
C ARG A 221 16.76 -21.50 6.28
N SER A 222 15.64 -21.81 5.61
CA SER A 222 14.98 -20.90 4.67
C SER A 222 14.55 -19.60 5.36
N ASN A 223 13.90 -19.72 6.52
CA ASN A 223 13.41 -18.58 7.30
C ASN A 223 14.55 -17.71 7.85
N LEU A 224 15.64 -18.30 8.34
CA LEU A 224 16.83 -17.57 8.78
C LEU A 224 17.58 -16.91 7.62
N GLY A 225 17.53 -17.51 6.43
CA GLY A 225 18.06 -16.94 5.19
C GLY A 225 17.44 -15.59 4.84
N ILE A 226 16.14 -15.38 5.14
CA ILE A 226 15.45 -14.09 4.95
C ILE A 226 16.10 -12.99 5.79
N PHE A 227 16.65 -13.34 6.96
CA PHE A 227 17.37 -12.41 7.84
C PHE A 227 18.88 -12.35 7.56
N LYS A 228 19.37 -13.00 6.50
CA LYS A 228 20.81 -13.19 6.21
C LYS A 228 21.57 -13.84 7.37
N ILE A 229 20.89 -14.68 8.15
CA ILE A 229 21.50 -15.45 9.22
C ILE A 229 21.85 -16.82 8.65
N GLU A 230 23.15 -17.13 8.58
CA GLU A 230 23.59 -18.43 8.13
C GLU A 230 23.38 -19.48 9.22
N GLN A 231 22.59 -20.51 8.90
CA GLN A 231 22.49 -21.71 9.71
C GLN A 231 23.20 -22.86 8.98
N PRO A 232 24.36 -23.32 9.46
CA PRO A 232 25.04 -24.47 8.88
C PRO A 232 24.23 -25.75 9.14
N ALA A 233 24.30 -26.70 8.20
CA ALA A 233 23.65 -28.00 8.35
C ALA A 233 24.15 -28.73 9.61
N SER A 234 23.22 -29.39 10.30
CA SER A 234 23.49 -30.13 11.53
C SER A 234 24.42 -31.31 11.24
N LYS A 235 25.62 -31.26 11.84
CA LYS A 235 26.60 -32.36 11.76
C LYS A 235 26.08 -33.63 12.43
N ASP A 236 25.26 -33.50 13.46
CA ASP A 236 24.70 -34.63 14.21
C ASP A 236 23.68 -35.40 13.37
N LEU A 237 22.84 -34.70 12.58
CA LEU A 237 21.93 -35.35 11.64
C LEU A 237 22.67 -36.05 10.49
N GLN A 238 23.75 -35.44 9.99
CA GLN A 238 24.61 -36.09 8.98
C GLN A 238 25.30 -37.35 9.53
N ASN A 239 25.68 -37.35 10.82
CA ASN A 239 26.26 -38.51 11.47
C ASN A 239 25.21 -39.61 11.67
N LEU A 240 23.97 -39.26 12.05
CA LEU A 240 22.87 -40.22 12.18
C LEU A 240 22.47 -40.85 10.83
N GLU A 241 22.51 -40.11 9.73
CA GLU A 241 22.29 -40.68 8.38
C GLU A 241 23.34 -41.72 8.00
N LYS A 242 24.62 -41.47 8.32
CA LYS A 242 25.72 -42.40 8.01
C LYS A 242 25.63 -43.72 8.77
N VAL A 243 25.00 -43.73 9.95
CA VAL A 243 24.90 -44.91 10.82
C VAL A 243 23.56 -45.64 10.64
N SER A 244 22.55 -45.00 10.01
CA SER A 244 21.23 -45.58 9.76
C SER A 244 21.02 -46.12 8.32
N CYS A 245 21.96 -45.85 7.40
CA CYS A 245 22.06 -46.45 6.06
C CYS A 245 22.95 -47.70 6.08
#